data_AF-E7GA36-F1
#
_entry.id   AF-E7GA36-F1
#
_cell.length_a   1.000
_cell.length_b   1.000
_cell.length_c   1.000
_cell.angle_alpha   90.00
_cell.angle_beta   90.00
_cell.angle_gamma   90.00
#
_symmetry.space_group_name_H-M   'P 1'
#
loop_
_entity.id
_entity.type
_entity.pdbx_description
1 polymer ?
#
loop_
_entity_poly.entity_id
_entity_poly.type
_entity_poly.pdbx_seq_one_letter_code
_entity_poly.pdbx_strand_id
1 'polypeptide(L)'
;MKTIECQYCDEISIYHLEANFMIFCPKCKRRIYLECEYGYGPVTPCSILLGSEKIGEVVVNDKNQYRLDINGKQTLLKKTYLEALEEATVIIRKMLNPKYLEQKDDLFEMKSKGGFLSFYGDPFGRPGDNFHEVTDCSFHDCLLEILFREGERLIIVGPEGIVNKKHELIIQKAQIIKWSWIPYGCTEKRVQKISYECQDGKVYKKTSHGEQLLEKKSPYAVVMR
;
A
#
# COMPACT_ATOMS: atom_id res chain seq x y z
N MET A 1 15.29 -18.93 -3.06
CA MET A 1 15.12 -17.50 -2.71
C MET A 1 14.28 -16.85 -3.79
N LYS A 2 13.39 -15.94 -3.41
CA LYS A 2 12.52 -15.19 -4.33
C LYS A 2 12.75 -13.69 -4.14
N THR A 3 12.30 -12.90 -5.11
CA THR A 3 12.31 -11.44 -5.03
C THR A 3 10.89 -10.90 -5.00
N ILE A 4 10.70 -9.77 -4.32
CA ILE A 4 9.45 -9.03 -4.32
C ILE A 4 9.74 -7.53 -4.37
N GLU A 5 9.03 -6.82 -5.24
CA GLU A 5 9.10 -5.36 -5.33
C GLU A 5 8.08 -4.75 -4.37
N CYS A 6 8.52 -3.82 -3.51
CA CYS A 6 7.64 -3.12 -2.60
C CYS A 6 6.68 -2.19 -3.35
N GLN A 7 5.39 -2.48 -3.31
CA GLN A 7 4.34 -1.64 -3.91
C GLN A 7 4.30 -0.18 -3.42
N TYR A 8 4.91 0.14 -2.27
CA TYR A 8 4.88 1.49 -1.69
C TYR A 8 6.12 2.32 -2.05
N CYS A 9 7.32 1.71 -2.13
CA CYS A 9 8.58 2.45 -2.30
C CYS A 9 9.52 1.86 -3.38
N ASP A 10 9.04 0.86 -4.13
CA ASP A 10 9.70 0.16 -5.25
C ASP A 10 11.00 -0.57 -4.87
N GLU A 11 11.30 -0.66 -3.57
CA GLU A 11 12.43 -1.43 -3.05
C GLU A 11 12.27 -2.91 -3.41
N ILE A 12 13.28 -3.50 -4.07
CA ILE A 12 13.31 -4.93 -4.36
C ILE A 12 13.93 -5.65 -3.17
N SER A 13 13.14 -6.50 -2.53
CA SER A 13 13.56 -7.30 -1.39
C SER A 13 13.72 -8.76 -1.80
N ILE A 14 14.74 -9.41 -1.26
CA ILE A 14 14.94 -10.85 -1.39
C ILE A 14 14.34 -11.52 -0.15
N TYR A 15 13.72 -12.69 -0.31
CA TYR A 15 13.15 -13.44 0.81
C TYR A 15 13.25 -14.96 0.62
N HIS A 16 13.03 -15.67 1.72
CA HIS A 16 12.95 -17.13 1.78
C HIS A 16 11.49 -17.59 1.83
N LEU A 17 11.18 -18.66 1.12
CA LEU A 17 9.84 -19.26 1.16
C LEU A 17 9.69 -20.07 2.45
N GLU A 18 8.55 -19.90 3.09
CA GLU A 18 8.09 -20.70 4.23
C GLU A 18 6.60 -21.05 4.02
N ALA A 19 6.03 -21.92 4.86
CA ALA A 19 4.63 -22.33 4.73
C ALA A 19 3.65 -21.17 5.02
N ASN A 20 3.89 -20.42 6.08
CA ASN A 20 3.18 -19.17 6.36
C ASN A 20 4.20 -18.09 6.71
N PHE A 21 4.13 -16.96 6.02
CA PHE A 21 5.05 -15.86 6.28
C PHE A 21 4.47 -14.53 5.83
N MET A 22 4.90 -13.46 6.48
CA MET A 22 4.68 -12.09 6.04
C MET A 22 5.99 -11.37 5.85
N ILE A 23 6.05 -10.49 4.84
CA ILE A 23 7.25 -9.73 4.50
C ILE A 23 7.00 -8.25 4.76
N PHE A 24 7.92 -7.62 5.47
CA PHE A 24 8.06 -6.19 5.61
C PHE A 24 9.18 -5.67 4.72
N CYS A 25 8.92 -4.54 4.05
CA CYS A 25 9.93 -3.87 3.25
C CYS A 25 11.06 -3.32 4.14
N PRO A 26 12.35 -3.59 3.84
CA PRO A 26 13.48 -3.09 4.62
C PRO A 26 13.61 -1.56 4.55
N LYS A 27 13.11 -0.91 3.49
CA LYS A 27 13.15 0.54 3.32
C LYS A 27 11.98 1.26 3.98
N CYS A 28 10.75 0.99 3.54
CA CYS A 28 9.57 1.70 4.06
C CYS A 28 8.91 1.06 5.28
N LYS A 29 9.36 -0.11 5.72
CA LYS A 29 8.86 -0.84 6.91
C LYS A 29 7.37 -1.19 6.85
N ARG A 30 6.75 -1.17 5.66
CA ARG A 30 5.37 -1.61 5.44
C ARG A 30 5.34 -3.10 5.13
N ARG A 31 4.29 -3.80 5.56
CA ARG A 31 4.00 -5.15 5.08
C ARG A 31 3.72 -5.11 3.58
N ILE A 32 4.45 -5.89 2.80
CA ILE A 32 4.34 -5.98 1.34
C ILE A 32 3.82 -7.34 0.87
N TYR A 33 3.81 -8.34 1.74
CA TYR A 33 3.35 -9.68 1.39
C TYR A 33 2.85 -10.44 2.61
N LEU A 34 1.89 -11.33 2.38
CA LEU A 34 1.41 -12.33 3.32
C LEU A 34 1.07 -13.59 2.53
N GLU A 35 1.69 -14.70 2.91
CA GLU A 35 1.38 -16.04 2.41
C GLU A 35 0.91 -16.91 3.57
N CYS A 36 -0.14 -17.66 3.30
CA CYS A 36 -0.82 -18.50 4.27
C CYS A 36 -1.25 -19.78 3.57
N GLU A 37 -0.60 -20.90 3.84
CA GLU A 37 -1.07 -22.21 3.35
C GLU A 37 -2.39 -22.56 4.06
N TYR A 38 -3.47 -22.59 3.30
CA TYR A 38 -4.80 -22.94 3.81
C TYR A 38 -4.90 -24.44 4.06
N GLY A 39 -5.05 -24.81 5.33
CA GLY A 39 -5.54 -26.11 5.79
C GLY A 39 -6.67 -25.91 6.82
N TYR A 40 -7.35 -26.97 7.23
CA TYR A 40 -8.42 -26.95 8.24
C TYR A 40 -7.94 -26.55 9.67
N GLY A 41 -6.79 -25.90 9.80
CA GLY A 41 -6.13 -25.52 11.05
C GLY A 41 -5.64 -24.08 11.07
N PRO A 42 -5.07 -23.63 12.21
CA PRO A 42 -4.55 -22.28 12.36
C PRO A 42 -3.35 -22.03 11.44
N VAL A 43 -3.31 -20.83 10.85
CA VAL A 43 -2.33 -20.37 9.84
C VAL A 43 -0.94 -20.07 10.45
N THR A 44 -0.54 -20.88 11.43
CA THR A 44 0.63 -20.68 12.29
C THR A 44 1.47 -21.95 12.37
N PRO A 45 2.80 -21.86 12.56
CA PRO A 45 3.57 -20.63 12.76
C PRO A 45 3.63 -19.78 11.48
N CYS A 46 3.59 -18.46 11.65
CA CYS A 46 3.75 -17.49 10.57
C CYS A 46 5.01 -16.65 10.84
N SER A 47 6.02 -16.83 10.01
CA SER A 47 7.28 -16.09 10.15
C SER A 47 7.13 -14.63 9.69
N ILE A 48 7.80 -13.72 10.38
CA ILE A 48 7.80 -12.29 10.07
C ILE A 48 9.19 -11.92 9.57
N LEU A 49 9.28 -11.51 8.31
CA LEU A 49 10.53 -11.21 7.63
C LEU A 49 10.67 -9.70 7.38
N LEU A 50 11.87 -9.14 7.57
CA LEU A 50 12.28 -7.83 7.10
C LEU A 50 13.24 -8.03 5.93
N GLY A 51 12.72 -8.01 4.70
CA GLY A 51 13.45 -8.56 3.55
C GLY A 51 13.71 -10.05 3.74
N SER A 52 14.99 -10.44 3.83
CA SER A 52 15.41 -11.83 4.05
C SER A 52 15.63 -12.20 5.52
N GLU A 53 15.64 -11.21 6.41
CA GLU A 53 15.91 -11.41 7.84
C GLU A 53 14.62 -11.78 8.59
N LYS A 54 14.61 -12.88 9.33
CA LYS A 54 13.50 -13.21 10.23
C LYS A 54 13.60 -12.39 11.52
N ILE A 55 12.61 -11.54 11.76
CA ILE A 55 12.56 -10.62 12.92
C ILE A 55 11.56 -11.06 13.99
N GLY A 56 10.73 -12.05 13.70
CA GLY A 56 9.76 -12.60 14.64
C GLY A 56 8.88 -13.68 14.03
N GLU A 57 7.91 -14.14 14.79
CA GLU A 57 6.92 -15.11 14.35
C GLU A 57 5.61 -15.00 15.13
N VAL A 58 4.49 -15.34 14.49
CA VAL A 58 3.21 -15.55 15.15
C VAL A 58 2.99 -17.05 15.34
N VAL A 59 2.74 -17.47 16.57
CA VAL A 59 2.46 -18.85 16.95
C VAL A 59 1.11 -18.97 17.64
N VAL A 60 0.55 -20.17 17.63
CA VAL A 60 -0.67 -20.51 18.37
C VAL A 60 -0.38 -21.65 19.33
N ASN A 61 -1.03 -21.64 20.50
CA ASN A 61 -0.99 -22.76 21.42
C ASN A 61 -2.22 -23.68 21.28
N ASP A 62 -2.23 -24.79 22.02
CA ASP A 62 -3.33 -25.78 22.01
C ASP A 62 -4.69 -25.21 22.49
N LYS A 63 -4.68 -24.01 23.09
CA LYS A 63 -5.89 -23.28 23.54
C LYS A 63 -6.36 -22.25 22.51
N ASN A 64 -5.83 -22.31 21.28
CA ASN A 64 -6.09 -21.36 20.21
C ASN A 64 -5.74 -19.90 20.56
N GLN A 65 -4.76 -19.71 21.45
CA GLN A 65 -4.28 -18.38 21.83
C GLN A 65 -3.08 -18.01 20.96
N TYR A 66 -3.22 -16.91 20.23
CA TYR A 66 -2.20 -16.41 19.32
C TYR A 66 -1.21 -15.53 20.07
N ARG A 67 0.07 -15.64 19.70
CA ARG A 67 1.17 -14.90 20.32
C ARG A 67 2.18 -14.47 19.27
N LEU A 68 2.69 -13.27 19.43
CA LEU A 68 3.76 -12.70 18.63
C LEU A 68 5.07 -12.76 19.42
N ASP A 69 6.06 -13.45 18.86
CA ASP A 69 7.39 -13.63 19.43
C ASP A 69 8.41 -12.81 18.62
N ILE A 70 9.07 -11.86 19.28
CA ILE A 70 10.06 -10.95 18.68
C ILE A 70 11.27 -10.89 19.60
N ASN A 71 12.46 -11.29 19.11
CA ASN A 71 13.72 -11.21 19.88
C ASN A 71 13.61 -11.78 21.31
N GLY A 72 12.90 -12.90 21.47
CA GLY A 72 12.65 -13.54 22.77
C GLY A 72 11.57 -12.89 23.64
N LYS A 73 11.01 -11.75 23.24
CA LYS A 73 9.85 -11.13 23.89
C LYS A 73 8.55 -11.68 23.30
N GLN A 74 7.69 -12.16 24.18
CA GLN A 74 6.39 -12.73 23.83
C GLN A 74 5.27 -11.73 24.10
N THR A 75 4.36 -11.55 23.14
CA THR A 75 3.19 -10.68 23.26
C THR A 75 1.93 -11.45 22.89
N LEU A 76 0.98 -11.57 23.82
CA LEU A 76 -0.31 -12.21 23.53
C LEU A 76 -1.13 -11.33 22.60
N LEU A 77 -1.64 -11.92 21.52
CA LEU A 77 -2.53 -11.24 20.58
C LEU A 77 -3.98 -11.41 21.05
N LYS A 78 -4.79 -10.36 20.84
CA LYS A 78 -6.19 -10.34 21.23
C LYS A 78 -7.09 -10.98 20.18
N LYS A 79 -6.68 -10.94 18.92
CA LYS A 79 -7.41 -11.47 17.78
C LYS A 79 -6.95 -12.90 17.44
N THR A 80 -7.70 -13.57 16.57
CA THR A 80 -7.46 -14.96 16.14
C THR A 80 -7.41 -15.09 14.63
N TYR A 81 -6.90 -16.21 14.11
CA TYR A 81 -6.82 -16.49 12.67
C TYR A 81 -6.10 -15.36 11.90
N LEU A 82 -6.64 -14.95 10.75
CA LEU A 82 -6.06 -13.89 9.92
C LEU A 82 -6.03 -12.54 10.64
N GLU A 83 -7.00 -12.26 11.50
CA GLU A 83 -7.03 -11.02 12.24
C GLU A 83 -5.88 -10.90 13.26
N ALA A 84 -5.38 -12.03 13.76
CA ALA A 84 -4.17 -12.06 14.59
C ALA A 84 -2.93 -11.61 13.78
N LEU A 85 -2.86 -11.97 12.50
CA LEU A 85 -1.76 -11.55 11.62
C LEU A 85 -1.84 -10.06 11.30
N GLU A 86 -3.05 -9.50 11.19
CA GLU A 86 -3.25 -8.04 11.08
C GLU A 86 -2.85 -7.31 12.37
N GLU A 87 -3.24 -7.83 13.54
CA GLU A 87 -2.79 -7.28 14.82
C GLU A 87 -1.27 -7.32 14.97
N ALA A 88 -0.64 -8.46 14.63
CA ALA A 88 0.82 -8.58 14.61
C ALA A 88 1.47 -7.60 13.63
N THR A 89 0.84 -7.36 12.48
CA THR A 89 1.31 -6.40 11.48
C THR A 89 1.41 -5.00 12.07
N VAL A 90 0.41 -4.56 12.83
CA VAL A 90 0.39 -3.27 13.50
C VAL A 90 1.50 -3.16 14.56
N ILE A 91 1.68 -4.21 15.38
CA ILE A 91 2.71 -4.24 16.43
C ILE A 91 4.12 -4.17 15.81
N ILE A 92 4.40 -4.99 14.80
CA ILE A 92 5.70 -4.99 14.10
C ILE A 92 5.96 -3.64 13.45
N ARG A 93 4.93 -3.03 12.86
CA ARG A 93 5.09 -1.74 12.20
C ARG A 93 5.44 -0.62 13.17
N LYS A 94 4.80 -0.58 14.34
CA LYS A 94 5.17 0.32 15.45
C LYS A 94 6.63 0.14 15.87
N MET A 95 7.07 -1.11 15.97
CA MET A 95 8.44 -1.44 16.34
C MET A 95 9.44 -0.96 15.28
N LEU A 96 9.17 -1.23 13.99
CA LEU A 96 10.09 -0.92 12.89
C LEU A 96 10.11 0.58 12.53
N ASN A 97 9.01 1.29 12.79
CA ASN A 97 8.90 2.72 12.57
C ASN A 97 8.35 3.39 13.84
N PRO A 98 9.20 3.85 14.77
CA PRO A 98 8.74 4.50 16.00
C PRO A 98 7.95 5.80 15.78
N LYS A 99 8.08 6.42 14.59
CA LYS A 99 7.27 7.57 14.17
C LYS A 99 5.92 7.15 13.59
N TYR A 100 5.64 5.85 13.54
CA TYR A 100 4.34 5.32 13.12
C TYR A 100 3.28 5.87 14.06
N LEU A 101 2.48 6.78 13.53
CA LEU A 101 1.26 7.21 14.15
C LEU A 101 0.21 6.18 13.77
N GLU A 102 -0.33 5.46 14.77
CA GLU A 102 -1.68 4.92 14.63
C GLU A 102 -2.60 6.12 14.47
N GLN A 103 -2.82 6.55 13.24
CA GLN A 103 -4.09 7.19 12.94
C GLN A 103 -5.11 6.08 13.15
N LYS A 104 -6.04 6.30 14.08
CA LYS A 104 -7.20 5.42 14.22
C LYS A 104 -7.72 5.21 12.80
N ASP A 105 -8.03 3.96 12.45
CA ASP A 105 -8.77 3.59 11.23
C ASP A 105 -10.14 4.30 11.10
N ASP A 106 -10.40 5.32 11.91
CA ASP A 106 -11.56 6.17 11.92
C ASP A 106 -11.60 7.00 10.63
N LEU A 107 -12.07 6.32 9.58
CA LEU A 107 -13.02 6.77 8.59
C LEU A 107 -12.51 7.81 7.58
N PHE A 108 -11.36 7.55 6.94
CA PHE A 108 -11.24 8.07 5.57
C PHE A 108 -12.21 7.29 4.67
N GLU A 109 -13.48 7.69 4.73
CA GLU A 109 -14.51 7.20 3.83
C GLU A 109 -14.44 8.01 2.54
N MET A 110 -14.11 7.35 1.44
CA MET A 110 -14.12 7.97 0.13
C MET A 110 -15.55 8.39 -0.23
N LYS A 111 -15.81 9.70 -0.38
CA LYS A 111 -17.17 10.19 -0.69
C LYS A 111 -17.51 10.13 -2.18
N SER A 112 -16.49 10.10 -3.03
CA SER A 112 -16.67 9.89 -4.47
C SER A 112 -16.70 8.41 -4.80
N LYS A 113 -17.56 8.01 -5.74
CA LYS A 113 -17.62 6.62 -6.24
C LYS A 113 -16.62 6.35 -7.37
N GLY A 114 -15.89 7.35 -7.82
CA GLY A 114 -15.02 7.24 -8.98
C GLY A 114 -14.89 8.55 -9.73
N GLY A 115 -14.07 8.53 -10.78
CA GLY A 115 -13.86 9.71 -11.59
C GLY A 115 -12.69 9.62 -12.56
N PHE A 116 -12.49 10.72 -13.27
CA PHE A 116 -11.33 11.00 -14.09
C PHE A 116 -10.15 11.38 -13.21
N LEU A 117 -8.99 10.81 -13.51
CA LEU A 117 -7.76 11.02 -12.76
C LEU A 117 -6.90 12.09 -13.43
N SER A 118 -6.39 13.03 -12.64
CA SER A 118 -5.35 13.97 -13.07
C SER A 118 -4.31 14.14 -11.97
N PHE A 119 -3.03 14.11 -12.35
CA PHE A 119 -1.91 14.28 -11.44
C PHE A 119 -1.08 15.47 -11.91
N TYR A 120 -0.93 16.50 -11.07
CA TYR A 120 -0.20 17.72 -11.41
C TYR A 120 -0.64 18.39 -12.72
N GLY A 121 -1.95 18.31 -13.04
CA GLY A 121 -2.52 18.83 -14.29
C GLY A 121 -2.28 17.96 -15.53
N ASP A 122 -1.69 16.78 -15.37
CA ASP A 122 -1.54 15.74 -16.40
C ASP A 122 -2.75 14.77 -16.30
N PRO A 123 -3.73 14.83 -17.21
CA PRO A 123 -4.86 13.93 -17.18
C PRO A 123 -4.42 12.50 -17.56
N PHE A 124 -4.86 11.50 -16.80
CA PHE A 124 -4.64 10.11 -17.15
C PHE A 124 -5.78 9.60 -18.05
N GLY A 125 -5.42 8.97 -19.16
CA GLY A 125 -6.35 8.43 -20.15
C GLY A 125 -6.81 9.46 -21.19
N ARG A 126 -7.50 8.98 -22.23
CA ARG A 126 -8.06 9.84 -23.28
C ARG A 126 -9.37 10.46 -22.79
N PRO A 127 -9.72 11.68 -23.23
CA PRO A 127 -11.02 12.26 -22.92
C PRO A 127 -12.17 11.31 -23.29
N GLY A 128 -13.03 10.99 -22.31
CA GLY A 128 -14.23 10.17 -22.52
C GLY A 128 -14.05 8.66 -22.30
N ASP A 129 -12.86 8.17 -21.97
CA ASP A 129 -12.55 6.74 -21.81
C ASP A 129 -11.62 6.47 -20.60
N ASN A 130 -11.85 7.19 -19.51
CA ASN A 130 -10.95 7.22 -18.35
C ASN A 130 -11.66 7.37 -17.01
N PHE A 131 -12.90 6.87 -16.91
CA PHE A 131 -13.62 6.83 -15.64
C PHE A 131 -13.16 5.61 -14.82
N HIS A 132 -12.62 5.86 -13.63
CA HIS A 132 -12.19 4.81 -12.72
C HIS A 132 -13.14 4.73 -11.52
N GLU A 133 -13.78 3.58 -11.32
CA GLU A 133 -14.67 3.36 -10.19
C GLU A 133 -13.90 2.90 -8.96
N VAL A 134 -14.11 3.57 -7.82
CA VAL A 134 -13.45 3.24 -6.55
C VAL A 134 -14.16 2.05 -5.91
N THR A 135 -13.39 1.03 -5.54
CA THR A 135 -13.88 -0.15 -4.82
C THR A 135 -13.50 -0.15 -3.34
N ASP A 136 -12.33 0.40 -3.01
CA ASP A 136 -11.85 0.45 -1.64
C ASP A 136 -10.90 1.64 -1.43
N CYS A 137 -10.76 2.07 -0.18
CA CYS A 137 -9.87 3.14 0.20
C CYS A 137 -9.37 2.97 1.63
N SER A 138 -8.08 3.22 1.85
CA SER A 138 -7.48 3.27 3.18
C SER A 138 -6.53 4.45 3.33
N PHE A 139 -6.49 5.05 4.51
CA PHE A 139 -5.55 6.11 4.82
C PHE A 139 -4.81 5.80 6.11
N HIS A 140 -3.51 5.50 6.00
CA HIS A 140 -2.71 5.11 7.15
C HIS A 140 -1.23 5.47 6.97
N ASP A 141 -0.61 5.96 8.04
CA ASP A 141 0.82 6.29 8.09
C ASP A 141 1.21 7.27 6.96
N CYS A 142 0.42 8.35 6.86
CA CYS A 142 0.54 9.39 5.83
C CYS A 142 0.50 8.84 4.40
N LEU A 143 -0.22 7.74 4.15
CA LEU A 143 -0.38 7.15 2.82
C LEU A 143 -1.85 6.89 2.56
N LEU A 144 -2.38 7.52 1.52
CA LEU A 144 -3.72 7.29 1.00
C LEU A 144 -3.63 6.28 -0.13
N GLU A 145 -4.32 5.16 0.02
CA GLU A 145 -4.46 4.11 -0.96
C GLU A 145 -5.90 4.05 -1.44
N ILE A 146 -6.09 3.98 -2.76
CA ILE A 146 -7.39 3.83 -3.39
C ILE A 146 -7.29 2.68 -4.39
N LEU A 147 -8.20 1.72 -4.26
CA LEU A 147 -8.36 0.61 -5.18
C LEU A 147 -9.53 0.89 -6.12
N PHE A 148 -9.37 0.47 -7.37
CA PHE A 148 -10.36 0.65 -8.42
C PHE A 148 -10.83 -0.69 -8.99
N ARG A 149 -11.98 -0.66 -9.67
CA ARG A 149 -12.71 -1.86 -10.11
C ARG A 149 -11.91 -2.79 -11.02
N GLU A 150 -11.09 -2.26 -11.93
CA GLU A 150 -10.33 -3.08 -12.89
C GLU A 150 -8.95 -3.49 -12.34
N GLY A 151 -8.78 -3.41 -11.01
CA GLY A 151 -7.55 -3.77 -10.31
C GLY A 151 -6.50 -2.65 -10.35
N GLU A 152 -6.87 -1.44 -10.74
CA GLU A 152 -5.98 -0.30 -10.66
C GLU A 152 -5.79 0.18 -9.21
N ARG A 153 -4.67 0.84 -8.97
CA ARG A 153 -4.25 1.27 -7.64
C ARG A 153 -3.61 2.64 -7.69
N LEU A 154 -4.11 3.54 -6.84
CA LEU A 154 -3.53 4.85 -6.58
C LEU A 154 -2.96 4.89 -5.16
N ILE A 155 -1.68 5.22 -5.05
CA ILE A 155 -0.98 5.43 -3.78
C ILE A 155 -0.52 6.88 -3.72
N ILE A 156 -0.86 7.59 -2.66
CA ILE A 156 -0.46 8.98 -2.43
C ILE A 156 0.25 9.04 -1.08
N VAL A 157 1.54 9.35 -1.09
CA VAL A 157 2.42 9.45 0.09
C VAL A 157 2.54 10.90 0.53
N GLY A 158 2.37 11.14 1.82
CA GLY A 158 2.34 12.46 2.45
C GLY A 158 1.28 13.40 1.86
N PRO A 159 0.00 12.99 1.72
CA PRO A 159 -1.02 13.90 1.22
C PRO A 159 -1.29 15.03 2.22
N GLU A 160 -1.36 16.27 1.74
CA GLU A 160 -1.77 17.44 2.51
C GLU A 160 -2.89 18.21 1.78
N GLY A 161 -3.76 18.88 2.54
CA GLY A 161 -4.86 19.67 2.01
C GLY A 161 -5.90 18.82 1.26
N ILE A 162 -6.28 17.68 1.85
CA ILE A 162 -7.24 16.75 1.25
C ILE A 162 -8.65 17.35 1.29
N VAL A 163 -9.28 17.49 0.13
CA VAL A 163 -10.69 17.85 -0.03
C VAL A 163 -11.43 16.63 -0.54
N ASN A 164 -12.25 16.01 0.31
CA ASN A 164 -13.02 14.79 -0.02
C ASN A 164 -14.52 15.13 0.03
N LYS A 165 -15.15 15.23 -1.15
CA LYS A 165 -16.57 15.50 -1.34
C LYS A 165 -17.20 14.46 -2.26
N LYS A 166 -18.53 14.48 -2.36
CA LYS A 166 -19.34 13.49 -3.12
C LYS A 166 -18.93 13.31 -4.59
N HIS A 167 -18.36 14.34 -5.21
CA HIS A 167 -18.02 14.37 -6.64
C HIS A 167 -16.55 14.69 -6.92
N GLU A 168 -15.75 14.92 -5.87
CA GLU A 168 -14.35 15.31 -6.02
C GLU A 168 -13.51 14.80 -4.86
N LEU A 169 -12.35 14.26 -5.18
CA LEU A 169 -11.22 14.16 -4.28
C LEU A 169 -10.10 15.04 -4.83
N ILE A 170 -9.66 16.03 -4.05
CA ILE A 170 -8.55 16.90 -4.42
C ILE A 170 -7.47 16.78 -3.34
N ILE A 171 -6.23 16.60 -3.79
CA ILE A 171 -5.04 16.60 -2.93
C ILE A 171 -4.20 17.80 -3.34
N GLN A 172 -4.02 18.75 -2.41
CA GLN A 172 -3.29 19.99 -2.69
C GLN A 172 -1.78 19.75 -2.76
N LYS A 173 -1.24 18.88 -1.90
CA LYS A 173 0.18 18.49 -1.94
C LYS A 173 0.35 17.00 -1.66
N ALA A 174 1.37 16.41 -2.27
CA ALA A 174 1.82 15.05 -2.00
C ALA A 174 3.33 14.96 -2.23
N GLN A 175 4.01 14.10 -1.48
CA GLN A 175 5.43 13.80 -1.70
C GLN A 175 5.60 12.89 -2.91
N ILE A 176 4.78 11.83 -2.98
CA ILE A 176 4.81 10.84 -4.04
C ILE A 176 3.38 10.48 -4.42
N ILE A 177 3.08 10.40 -5.72
CA ILE A 177 1.87 9.78 -6.26
C ILE A 177 2.30 8.60 -7.12
N LYS A 178 1.72 7.42 -6.92
CA LYS A 178 1.94 6.25 -7.77
C LYS A 178 0.61 5.76 -8.30
N TRP A 179 0.55 5.63 -9.62
CA TRP A 179 -0.59 5.08 -10.33
C TRP A 179 -0.18 3.79 -11.02
N SER A 180 -0.89 2.70 -10.74
CA SER A 180 -0.69 1.39 -11.37
C SER A 180 -1.98 0.90 -12.00
N TRP A 181 -1.92 0.42 -13.24
CA TRP A 181 -3.10 -0.05 -13.97
C TRP A 181 -2.76 -1.21 -14.91
N ILE A 182 -3.78 -1.96 -15.33
CA ILE A 182 -3.67 -2.99 -16.37
C ILE A 182 -4.19 -2.39 -17.67
N PRO A 183 -3.42 -2.35 -18.77
CA PRO A 183 -3.88 -1.79 -20.04
C PRO A 183 -5.08 -2.55 -20.60
N TYR A 184 -6.09 -1.80 -21.05
CA TYR A 184 -7.25 -2.37 -21.74
C TYR A 184 -6.84 -3.05 -23.06
N GLY A 185 -7.43 -4.21 -23.34
CA GLY A 185 -7.26 -4.92 -24.61
C GLY A 185 -5.91 -5.63 -24.80
N CYS A 186 -5.02 -5.66 -23.81
CA CYS A 186 -3.79 -6.45 -23.87
C CYS A 186 -4.05 -7.90 -23.46
N THR A 187 -3.54 -8.84 -24.26
CA THR A 187 -3.55 -10.29 -23.98
C THR A 187 -2.65 -10.66 -22.81
N GLU A 188 -1.57 -9.90 -22.61
CA GLU A 188 -0.71 -9.99 -21.44
C GLU A 188 -1.16 -8.96 -20.39
N LYS A 189 -1.63 -9.43 -19.23
CA LYS A 189 -1.97 -8.59 -18.07
C LYS A 189 -0.70 -8.03 -17.40
N ARG A 190 0.07 -7.21 -18.11
CA ARG A 190 1.24 -6.53 -17.54
C ARG A 190 0.80 -5.25 -16.86
N VAL A 191 1.07 -5.15 -15.56
CA VAL A 191 0.83 -3.93 -14.79
C VAL A 191 1.77 -2.82 -15.27
N GLN A 192 1.18 -1.70 -15.69
CA GLN A 192 1.88 -0.47 -15.99
C GLN A 192 1.93 0.42 -14.74
N LYS A 193 2.97 1.24 -14.63
CA LYS A 193 3.19 2.13 -13.48
C LYS A 193 3.65 3.52 -13.95
N ILE A 194 3.11 4.55 -13.32
CA ILE A 194 3.63 5.92 -13.39
C ILE A 194 3.75 6.43 -11.96
N SER A 195 4.84 7.14 -11.65
CA SER A 195 4.97 7.86 -10.39
C SER A 195 5.29 9.33 -10.62
N TYR A 196 4.88 10.16 -9.67
CA TYR A 196 5.15 11.58 -9.61
C TYR A 196 5.78 11.88 -8.26
N GLU A 197 6.97 12.47 -8.25
CA GLU A 197 7.70 12.83 -7.04
C GLU A 197 7.93 14.33 -6.95
N CYS A 198 7.56 14.93 -5.82
CA CYS A 198 7.80 16.33 -5.54
C CYS A 198 9.11 16.49 -4.75
N GLN A 199 10.15 17.00 -5.39
CA GLN A 199 11.47 17.24 -4.78
C GLN A 199 11.83 18.72 -4.98
N ASP A 200 12.12 19.43 -3.89
CA ASP A 200 12.48 20.87 -3.90
C ASP A 200 11.52 21.75 -4.71
N GLY A 201 10.22 21.43 -4.66
CA GLY A 201 9.17 22.15 -5.36
C GLY A 201 9.04 21.83 -6.86
N LYS A 202 9.90 20.95 -7.41
CA LYS A 202 9.83 20.41 -8.78
C LYS A 202 9.14 19.05 -8.78
N VAL A 203 8.45 18.74 -9.88
CA VAL A 203 7.68 17.50 -10.02
C VAL A 203 8.30 16.63 -11.11
N TYR A 204 8.71 15.43 -10.74
CA TYR A 204 9.31 14.45 -11.64
C TYR A 204 8.32 13.33 -11.92
N LYS A 205 7.90 13.21 -13.17
CA LYS A 205 7.08 12.10 -13.67
C LYS A 205 8.01 10.98 -14.12
N LYS A 206 7.92 9.81 -13.49
CA LYS A 206 8.68 8.61 -13.85
C LYS A 206 7.76 7.59 -14.50
N THR A 207 8.22 7.04 -15.61
CA THR A 207 7.53 6.01 -16.39
C THR A 207 8.52 4.90 -16.76
N SER A 208 8.04 3.82 -17.37
CA SER A 208 8.91 2.79 -17.97
C SER A 208 9.85 3.33 -19.06
N HIS A 209 9.55 4.50 -19.64
CA HIS A 209 10.34 5.13 -20.70
C HIS A 209 11.33 6.18 -20.19
N GLY A 210 11.38 6.42 -18.88
CA GLY A 210 12.28 7.39 -18.26
C GLY A 210 11.57 8.42 -17.39
N GLU A 211 12.33 9.45 -17.01
CA GLU A 211 11.90 10.55 -16.14
C GLU A 211 11.70 11.83 -16.96
N GLN A 212 10.63 12.56 -16.64
CA GLN A 212 10.30 13.84 -17.22
C GLN A 212 10.00 14.86 -16.11
N LEU A 213 10.62 16.03 -16.18
CA LEU A 213 10.26 17.18 -15.35
C LEU A 213 8.94 17.78 -15.85
N LEU A 214 7.96 17.93 -14.96
CA LEU A 214 6.69 18.59 -15.26
C LEU A 214 6.69 20.03 -14.76
N GLU A 215 6.12 20.93 -15.56
CA GLU A 215 5.74 22.25 -15.07
C GLU A 215 4.62 22.09 -14.04
N LYS A 216 4.89 22.52 -12.81
CA LYS A 216 4.00 22.35 -11.68
C LYS A 216 2.66 23.07 -11.92
N LYS A 217 1.58 22.31 -12.05
CA LYS A 217 0.21 22.83 -12.01
C LYS A 217 -0.48 22.26 -10.76
N SER A 218 -0.95 23.16 -9.89
CA SER A 218 -1.82 22.76 -8.78
C SER A 218 -3.25 22.61 -9.32
N PRO A 219 -4.06 21.68 -8.80
CA PRO A 219 -3.81 20.72 -7.72
C PRO A 219 -2.96 19.49 -8.12
N TYR A 220 -2.42 18.76 -7.12
CA TYR A 220 -1.41 17.72 -7.34
C TYR A 220 -2.01 16.35 -7.65
N ALA A 221 -3.18 16.03 -7.08
CA ALA A 221 -3.98 14.88 -7.49
C ALA A 221 -5.46 15.25 -7.47
N VAL A 222 -6.20 14.78 -8.47
CA VAL A 222 -7.62 15.01 -8.61
C VAL A 222 -8.31 13.72 -9.07
N VAL A 223 -9.42 13.39 -8.42
CA VAL A 223 -10.43 12.44 -8.87
C VAL A 223 -11.74 13.20 -9.03
N MET A 224 -12.26 13.35 -10.26
CA MET A 224 -13.49 14.10 -10.55
C MET A 224 -14.55 13.22 -11.19
N ARG A 225 -15.79 13.28 -10.70
CA ARG A 225 -16.94 12.58 -11.29
C ARG A 225 -17.58 13.37 -12.43
#